data_AF-A0A7C1KWL6-F1
#
_entry.id   AF-A0A7C1KWL6-F1
#
_cell.length_a   1.000
_cell.length_b   1.000
_cell.length_c   1.000
_cell.angle_alpha   90.00
_cell.angle_beta   90.00
_cell.angle_gamma   90.00
#
_symmetry.space_group_name_H-M   'P 1'
#
loop_
_entity.id
_entity.type
_entity.pdbx_description
1 polymer ?
#
loop_
_entity_poly.entity_id
_entity_poly.type
_entity_poly.pdbx_seq_one_letter_code
_entity_poly.pdbx_strand_id
1 'polypeptide(L)'
;MKKKTLLLSTILILFGVVTTAHGANLYFSPSGGSFYKGENFTIGVFVNTDRATNAISGVLTFPTRYVEAVSVRKSNSIVNLWVQEPSFSNIGDFGNIRFEGVILNPGFTGTRGKILDVVFRVKNNGFMNLEFVEVAILANDGLGTNIAVPDGEASFVLKSKPVYSPESVEITGGKQELSATSTPPIIIVREVRPEPPSGILGLWEVLPTWIKTITLALVGLATILLGLVIISLGIIVLIWLWSYIWRRRNIIEGWLVSFPRAVNHFTRRVLVFIRGAEKEIKGDLKYSIPRVKDIVKEAGREPPLKQLVKDYFSSIRKIIKRFFTKNESWQESVLDDISNSKTPDPKRSEDIIQEEEEQL
;
A
#
# COMPACT_ATOMS: atom_id res chain seq x y z
N MET A 1 -4.50 -18.85 -52.94
CA MET A 1 -4.11 -19.50 -51.66
C MET A 1 -3.22 -18.65 -50.75
N LYS A 2 -2.51 -17.61 -51.24
CA LYS A 2 -1.57 -16.79 -50.42
C LYS A 2 -2.21 -15.79 -49.42
N LYS A 3 -3.51 -15.46 -49.56
CA LYS A 3 -4.18 -14.48 -48.67
C LYS A 3 -4.68 -15.07 -47.35
N LYS A 4 -4.92 -16.39 -47.26
CA LYS A 4 -5.39 -17.06 -46.03
C LYS A 4 -4.24 -17.35 -45.05
N THR A 5 -3.03 -17.58 -45.55
CA THR A 5 -1.81 -17.75 -44.73
C THR A 5 -1.33 -16.45 -44.09
N LEU A 6 -1.62 -15.29 -44.70
CA LEU A 6 -1.28 -13.98 -44.12
C LEU A 6 -2.14 -13.64 -42.89
N LEU A 7 -3.44 -13.96 -42.93
CA LEU A 7 -4.37 -13.72 -41.81
C LEU A 7 -4.08 -14.61 -40.58
N LEU A 8 -3.61 -15.84 -40.80
CA LEU A 8 -3.25 -16.76 -39.71
C LEU A 8 -1.94 -16.34 -39.02
N SER A 9 -1.01 -15.75 -39.76
CA SER A 9 0.24 -15.18 -39.23
C SER A 9 0.00 -13.91 -38.39
N THR A 10 -0.95 -13.06 -38.78
CA THR A 10 -1.26 -11.83 -38.02
C THR A 10 -1.99 -12.13 -36.70
N ILE A 11 -2.81 -13.18 -36.65
CA ILE A 11 -3.49 -13.62 -35.42
C ILE A 11 -2.50 -14.24 -34.42
N LEU A 12 -1.45 -14.92 -34.88
CA LEU A 12 -0.46 -15.55 -33.99
C LEU A 12 0.48 -14.52 -33.33
N ILE A 13 0.71 -13.38 -33.97
CA ILE A 13 1.53 -12.28 -33.42
C ILE A 13 0.76 -11.47 -32.35
N LEU A 14 -0.58 -11.45 -32.42
CA LEU A 14 -1.44 -10.78 -31.43
C LEU A 14 -1.60 -11.55 -30.10
N PHE A 15 -1.19 -12.83 -30.05
CA PHE A 15 -1.26 -13.67 -28.84
C PHE A 15 0.08 -13.83 -28.12
N GLY A 16 1.16 -13.21 -28.61
CA GLY A 16 2.53 -13.46 -28.13
C GLY A 16 3.08 -12.50 -27.06
N VAL A 17 2.34 -11.47 -26.64
CA VAL A 17 2.84 -10.56 -25.58
C VAL A 17 2.55 -11.19 -24.22
N VAL A 18 3.46 -12.07 -23.79
CA VAL A 18 3.57 -12.45 -22.37
C VAL A 18 4.08 -11.20 -21.64
N THR A 19 3.18 -10.40 -21.08
CA THR A 19 3.59 -9.41 -20.09
C THR A 19 4.05 -10.19 -18.87
N THR A 20 5.35 -10.14 -18.56
CA THR A 20 5.81 -10.57 -17.24
C THR A 20 5.10 -9.69 -16.22
N ALA A 21 4.27 -10.30 -15.38
CA ALA A 21 3.67 -9.64 -14.24
C ALA A 21 4.81 -9.30 -13.29
N HIS A 22 5.25 -8.04 -13.30
CA HIS A 22 6.23 -7.54 -12.34
C HIS A 22 5.48 -7.26 -11.05
N GLY A 23 6.08 -7.69 -9.94
CA GLY A 23 5.41 -7.68 -8.65
C GLY A 23 6.36 -7.25 -7.54
N ALA A 24 5.88 -6.34 -6.71
CA ALA A 24 6.50 -6.00 -5.45
C ALA A 24 5.57 -6.39 -4.32
N ASN A 25 6.12 -6.96 -3.25
CA ASN A 25 5.34 -7.33 -2.07
C ASN A 25 5.92 -6.70 -0.81
N LEU A 26 5.01 -6.25 0.05
CA LEU A 26 5.35 -5.96 1.44
C LEU A 26 5.30 -7.24 2.24
N TYR A 27 6.14 -7.36 3.26
CA TYR A 27 6.11 -8.51 4.15
C TYR A 27 6.66 -8.18 5.53
N PHE A 28 6.33 -9.03 6.49
CA PHE A 28 6.77 -8.92 7.88
C PHE A 28 7.97 -9.83 8.14
N SER A 29 8.92 -9.35 8.94
CA SER A 29 10.00 -10.18 9.47
C SER A 29 10.26 -9.84 10.95
N PRO A 30 10.19 -10.82 11.86
CA PRO A 30 9.78 -12.21 11.60
C PRO A 30 8.30 -12.31 11.14
N SER A 31 7.94 -13.37 10.40
CA SER A 31 6.56 -13.64 10.00
C SER A 31 5.79 -14.50 11.02
N GLY A 32 6.48 -14.98 12.05
CA GLY A 32 5.87 -15.65 13.18
C GLY A 32 6.84 -15.86 14.35
N GLY A 33 6.30 -16.30 15.47
CA GLY A 33 7.06 -16.47 16.71
C GLY A 33 6.16 -16.59 17.93
N SER A 34 6.77 -16.68 19.11
CA SER A 34 6.03 -16.67 20.38
C SER A 34 6.61 -15.70 21.38
N PHE A 35 5.73 -14.94 22.04
CA PHE A 35 6.10 -13.90 23.00
C PHE A 35 5.26 -14.01 24.27
N TYR A 36 5.80 -13.53 25.38
CA TYR A 36 5.14 -13.63 26.67
C TYR A 36 4.38 -12.35 27.04
N LYS A 37 3.29 -12.49 27.81
CA LYS A 37 2.54 -11.35 28.34
C LYS A 37 3.46 -10.35 29.07
N GLY A 38 3.32 -9.06 28.74
CA GLY A 38 4.13 -7.96 29.23
C GLY A 38 5.48 -7.77 28.52
N GLU A 39 5.84 -8.65 27.58
CA GLU A 39 7.05 -8.51 26.76
C GLU A 39 6.84 -7.50 25.63
N ASN A 40 7.92 -6.81 25.25
CA ASN A 40 7.97 -6.01 24.04
C ASN A 40 8.75 -6.78 22.96
N PHE A 41 8.22 -6.81 21.74
CA PHE A 41 8.88 -7.45 20.61
C PHE A 41 8.77 -6.57 19.37
N THR A 42 9.72 -6.75 18.45
CA THR A 42 9.86 -5.91 17.26
C THR A 42 9.55 -6.72 16.00
N ILE A 43 8.73 -6.15 15.12
CA ILE A 43 8.44 -6.68 13.80
C ILE A 43 8.85 -5.64 12.77
N GLY A 44 9.71 -6.03 11.83
CA GLY A 44 10.07 -5.17 10.71
C GLY A 44 9.11 -5.35 9.53
N VAL A 45 8.85 -4.25 8.84
CA VAL A 45 8.13 -4.20 7.56
C VAL A 45 9.14 -3.99 6.45
N PHE A 46 9.09 -4.84 5.43
CA PHE A 46 10.05 -4.88 4.34
C PHE A 46 9.34 -4.93 2.99
N VAL A 47 10.07 -4.58 1.93
CA VAL A 47 9.66 -4.76 0.53
C VAL A 47 10.65 -5.64 -0.21
N ASN A 48 10.14 -6.50 -1.09
CA ASN A 48 10.90 -7.05 -2.21
C ASN A 48 10.31 -6.51 -3.51
N THR A 49 11.16 -6.22 -4.49
CA THR A 49 10.75 -5.76 -5.81
C THR A 49 11.83 -6.08 -6.84
N ASP A 50 11.42 -6.51 -8.02
CA ASP A 50 12.27 -6.73 -9.18
C ASP A 50 12.43 -5.47 -10.06
N ARG A 51 11.65 -4.42 -9.77
CA ARG A 51 11.65 -3.14 -10.48
C ARG A 51 11.95 -1.99 -9.53
N ALA A 52 12.58 -0.94 -10.06
CA ALA A 52 12.85 0.27 -9.28
C ALA A 52 11.54 0.87 -8.76
N THR A 53 11.45 1.05 -7.44
CA THR A 53 10.31 1.64 -6.72
C THR A 53 10.69 2.98 -6.13
N ASN A 54 9.82 3.99 -6.26
CA ASN A 54 10.07 5.34 -5.73
C ASN A 54 9.04 5.80 -4.69
N ALA A 55 7.94 5.08 -4.48
CA ALA A 55 6.99 5.39 -3.41
C ALA A 55 6.35 4.13 -2.86
N ILE A 56 6.11 4.14 -1.54
CA ILE A 56 5.46 3.04 -0.83
C ILE A 56 4.48 3.63 0.19
N SER A 57 3.27 3.10 0.22
CA SER A 57 2.29 3.35 1.29
C SER A 57 1.70 2.06 1.79
N GLY A 58 1.30 2.07 3.05
CA GLY A 58 0.67 0.91 3.66
C GLY A 58 -0.15 1.25 4.90
N VAL A 59 -1.20 0.45 5.08
CA VAL A 59 -1.98 0.37 6.30
C VAL A 59 -1.99 -1.09 6.72
N LEU A 60 -1.48 -1.36 7.92
CA LEU A 60 -1.55 -2.69 8.52
C LEU A 60 -2.42 -2.66 9.77
N THR A 61 -3.05 -3.79 10.08
CA THR A 61 -3.95 -3.94 11.23
C THR A 61 -3.43 -4.98 12.21
N PHE A 62 -3.85 -4.83 13.48
CA PHE A 62 -3.51 -5.77 14.54
C PHE A 62 -4.61 -5.82 15.62
N PRO A 63 -4.81 -6.97 16.30
CA PRO A 63 -5.85 -7.10 17.32
C PRO A 63 -5.46 -6.45 18.66
N THR A 64 -6.11 -5.34 19.02
CA THR A 64 -5.79 -4.53 20.22
C THR A 64 -6.10 -5.25 21.54
N ARG A 65 -6.93 -6.30 21.46
CA ARG A 65 -7.24 -7.21 22.58
C ARG A 65 -5.99 -7.91 23.08
N TYR A 66 -5.08 -8.29 22.18
CA TYR A 66 -3.92 -9.11 22.49
C TYR A 66 -2.63 -8.32 22.60
N VAL A 67 -2.47 -7.26 21.79
CA VAL A 67 -1.27 -6.42 21.78
C VAL A 67 -1.62 -4.94 21.70
N GLU A 68 -0.63 -4.10 21.95
CA GLU A 68 -0.66 -2.69 21.58
C GLU A 68 0.64 -2.30 20.89
N ALA A 69 0.56 -1.43 19.89
CA ALA A 69 1.72 -0.78 19.33
C ALA A 69 2.25 0.25 20.33
N VAL A 70 3.56 0.22 20.59
CA VAL A 70 4.24 1.11 21.55
C VAL A 70 5.11 2.13 20.82
N SER A 71 5.72 1.74 19.70
CA SER A 71 6.52 2.65 18.88
C SER A 71 6.64 2.17 17.44
N VAL A 72 6.86 3.11 16.53
CA VAL A 72 7.24 2.85 15.13
C VAL A 72 8.59 3.53 14.88
N ARG A 73 9.56 2.79 14.34
CA ARG A 73 10.95 3.24 14.17
C ARG A 73 11.34 3.21 12.69
N LYS A 74 12.12 4.20 12.28
CA LYS A 74 12.57 4.39 10.89
C LYS A 74 14.05 4.05 10.66
N SER A 75 14.70 3.44 11.65
CA SER A 75 16.14 3.16 11.61
C SER A 75 16.48 2.18 10.49
N ASN A 76 17.46 2.55 9.65
CA ASN A 76 17.86 1.81 8.45
C ASN A 76 16.74 1.64 7.42
N SER A 77 15.79 2.58 7.37
CA SER A 77 14.76 2.60 6.33
C SER A 77 15.35 2.97 4.96
N ILE A 78 14.84 2.34 3.90
CA ILE A 78 15.08 2.73 2.51
C ILE A 78 14.29 4.00 2.12
N VAL A 79 13.27 4.36 2.89
CA VAL A 79 12.44 5.54 2.65
C VAL A 79 13.20 6.78 3.10
N ASN A 80 13.37 7.72 2.18
CA ASN A 80 14.14 8.95 2.44
C ASN A 80 13.25 10.06 3.00
N LEU A 81 12.02 10.18 2.49
CA LEU A 81 11.07 11.23 2.83
C LEU A 81 9.71 10.62 3.14
N TRP A 82 9.02 11.14 4.15
CA TRP A 82 7.69 10.69 4.54
C TRP A 82 6.67 11.75 4.13
N VAL A 83 5.73 11.38 3.27
CA VAL A 83 4.55 12.21 2.94
C VAL A 83 3.57 12.13 4.11
N GLN A 84 3.38 10.92 4.64
CA GLN A 84 2.73 10.67 5.91
C GLN A 84 3.71 9.98 6.84
N GLU A 85 4.01 10.63 7.95
CA GLU A 85 4.85 10.05 9.00
C GLU A 85 4.24 8.75 9.53
N PRO A 86 5.05 7.69 9.73
CA PRO A 86 4.57 6.45 10.32
C PRO A 86 3.93 6.69 11.68
N SER A 87 2.68 6.29 11.82
CA SER A 87 1.88 6.50 13.02
C SER A 87 1.03 5.28 13.32
N PHE A 88 0.55 5.18 14.57
CA PHE A 88 -0.23 4.04 15.03
C PHE A 88 -1.40 4.45 15.91
N SER A 89 -2.47 3.64 15.91
CA SER A 89 -3.62 3.76 16.81
C SER A 89 -3.93 2.42 17.45
N ASN A 90 -4.19 2.45 18.76
CA ASN A 90 -4.59 1.29 19.56
C ASN A 90 -6.10 1.29 19.90
N ILE A 91 -6.91 2.05 19.16
CA ILE A 91 -8.35 2.25 19.43
C ILE A 91 -9.17 1.17 18.71
N GLY A 92 -10.27 0.73 19.33
CA GLY A 92 -11.19 -0.28 18.78
C GLY A 92 -10.65 -1.70 18.93
N ASP A 93 -11.29 -2.68 18.27
CA ASP A 93 -10.87 -4.09 18.30
C ASP A 93 -9.64 -4.35 17.41
N PHE A 94 -9.48 -3.55 16.35
CA PHE A 94 -8.37 -3.60 15.42
C PHE A 94 -7.66 -2.24 15.38
N GLY A 95 -6.40 -2.24 15.83
CA GLY A 95 -5.51 -1.09 15.73
C GLY A 95 -4.96 -0.99 14.32
N ASN A 96 -4.40 0.17 13.98
CA ASN A 96 -3.81 0.40 12.68
C ASN A 96 -2.45 1.08 12.78
N ILE A 97 -1.60 0.80 11.79
CA ILE A 97 -0.34 1.51 11.56
C ILE A 97 -0.34 1.99 10.12
N ARG A 98 -0.11 3.28 9.92
CA ARG A 98 -0.19 3.96 8.62
C ARG A 98 1.15 4.60 8.29
N PHE A 99 1.57 4.51 7.04
CA PHE A 99 2.79 5.13 6.56
C PHE A 99 2.71 5.41 5.06
N GLU A 100 3.33 6.51 4.62
CA GLU A 100 3.49 6.85 3.21
C GLU A 100 4.81 7.58 2.99
N GLY A 101 5.63 7.05 2.08
CA GLY A 101 6.98 7.54 1.87
C GLY A 101 7.48 7.47 0.44
N VAL A 102 8.50 8.28 0.19
CA VAL A 102 9.19 8.43 -1.09
C VAL A 102 10.63 7.93 -0.95
N ILE A 103 11.05 7.13 -1.92
CA ILE A 103 12.41 6.65 -2.12
C ILE A 103 13.00 7.46 -3.27
N LEU A 104 14.06 8.21 -3.01
CA LEU A 104 14.69 9.08 -4.00
C LEU A 104 15.39 8.26 -5.09
N ASN A 105 15.63 8.89 -6.24
CA ASN A 105 16.35 8.27 -7.35
C ASN A 105 17.72 7.70 -6.91
N PRO A 106 18.08 6.48 -7.34
CA PRO A 106 17.46 5.68 -8.42
C PRO A 106 16.21 4.86 -8.04
N GLY A 107 15.70 4.99 -6.82
CA GLY A 107 14.66 4.11 -6.27
C GLY A 107 15.25 2.87 -5.61
N PHE A 108 14.40 1.98 -5.12
CA PHE A 108 14.81 0.69 -4.54
C PHE A 108 14.54 -0.46 -5.51
N THR A 109 15.50 -1.36 -5.66
CA THR A 109 15.35 -2.66 -6.36
C THR A 109 16.07 -3.73 -5.57
N GLY A 110 15.46 -4.90 -5.44
CA GLY A 110 16.03 -6.04 -4.74
C GLY A 110 15.15 -6.55 -3.61
N THR A 111 15.76 -7.32 -2.71
CA THR A 111 15.08 -7.96 -1.59
C THR A 111 15.42 -7.32 -0.26
N ARG A 112 14.55 -7.45 0.73
CA ARG A 112 14.77 -7.02 2.13
C ARG A 112 14.96 -5.51 2.27
N GLY A 113 14.28 -4.73 1.44
CA GLY A 113 14.23 -3.28 1.57
C GLY A 113 13.45 -2.90 2.82
N LYS A 114 14.15 -2.51 3.89
CA LYS A 114 13.50 -2.20 5.16
C LYS A 114 12.72 -0.89 5.07
N ILE A 115 11.45 -0.90 5.46
CA ILE A 115 10.60 0.30 5.49
C ILE A 115 10.56 0.88 6.91
N LEU A 116 10.17 0.08 7.89
CA LEU A 116 10.06 0.49 9.29
C LEU A 116 10.12 -0.71 10.22
N ASP A 117 10.30 -0.45 11.52
CA ASP A 117 10.06 -1.42 12.59
C ASP A 117 8.86 -0.97 13.42
N VAL A 118 8.04 -1.93 13.82
CA VAL A 118 6.97 -1.74 14.80
C VAL A 118 7.33 -2.48 16.07
N VAL A 119 7.22 -1.81 17.21
CA VAL A 119 7.37 -2.43 18.53
C VAL A 119 6.00 -2.63 19.14
N PHE A 120 5.67 -3.88 19.43
CA PHE A 120 4.43 -4.27 20.10
C PHE A 120 4.70 -4.66 21.55
N ARG A 121 3.71 -4.45 22.42
CA ARG A 121 3.66 -4.99 23.78
C ARG A 121 2.53 -6.00 23.90
N VAL A 122 2.81 -7.16 24.48
CA VAL A 122 1.81 -8.21 24.70
C VAL A 122 0.93 -7.87 25.89
N LYS A 123 -0.38 -7.71 25.66
CA LYS A 123 -1.40 -7.44 26.69
C LYS A 123 -2.03 -8.72 27.22
N ASN A 124 -2.37 -9.66 26.33
CA ASN A 124 -3.09 -10.89 26.67
C ASN A 124 -2.57 -12.08 25.87
N ASN A 125 -2.88 -13.28 26.37
CA ASN A 125 -2.57 -14.53 25.69
C ASN A 125 -3.54 -14.76 24.54
N GLY A 126 -3.08 -15.43 23.49
CA GLY A 126 -3.88 -15.71 22.30
C GLY A 126 -3.04 -15.72 21.03
N PHE A 127 -3.67 -15.35 19.92
CA PHE A 127 -3.04 -15.25 18.61
C PHE A 127 -3.06 -13.80 18.12
N MET A 128 -1.97 -13.37 17.51
CA MET A 128 -1.89 -12.08 16.84
C MET A 128 -1.63 -12.33 15.37
N ASN A 129 -2.61 -11.96 14.53
CA ASN A 129 -2.44 -11.90 13.09
C ASN A 129 -2.16 -10.45 12.68
N LEU A 130 -1.21 -10.28 11.76
CA LEU A 130 -0.92 -9.02 11.10
C LEU A 130 -1.17 -9.18 9.61
N GLU A 131 -1.82 -8.20 9.03
CA GLU A 131 -2.14 -8.14 7.61
C GLU A 131 -2.02 -6.68 7.14
N PHE A 132 -1.75 -6.51 5.85
CA PHE A 132 -1.91 -5.22 5.20
C PHE A 132 -3.33 -5.12 4.63
N VAL A 133 -4.07 -4.07 5.03
CA VAL A 133 -5.42 -3.80 4.52
C VAL A 133 -5.42 -2.84 3.33
N GLU A 134 -4.39 -2.00 3.23
CA GLU A 134 -4.16 -1.11 2.10
C GLU A 134 -2.66 -1.10 1.77
N VAL A 135 -2.30 -1.24 0.49
CA VAL A 135 -0.91 -1.21 0.02
C VAL A 135 -0.82 -0.51 -1.33
N ALA A 136 0.16 0.37 -1.50
CA ALA A 136 0.61 0.81 -2.81
C ALA A 136 2.13 0.80 -2.88
N ILE A 137 2.66 0.26 -3.99
CA ILE A 137 4.09 0.26 -4.29
C ILE A 137 4.23 0.80 -5.71
N LEU A 138 4.79 2.00 -5.87
CA LEU A 138 4.82 2.67 -7.17
C LEU A 138 6.17 2.49 -7.86
N ALA A 139 6.12 2.13 -9.13
CA ALA A 139 7.30 2.02 -9.97
C ALA A 139 7.94 3.40 -10.21
N ASN A 140 9.26 3.44 -10.26
CA ASN A 140 10.03 4.63 -10.60
C ASN A 140 10.05 4.89 -12.12
N ASP A 141 8.88 5.09 -12.71
CA ASP A 141 8.69 5.30 -14.15
C ASP A 141 8.08 6.67 -14.51
N GLY A 142 7.77 7.50 -13.52
CA GLY A 142 7.14 8.81 -13.71
C GLY A 142 5.65 8.77 -14.06
N LEU A 143 5.04 7.57 -14.16
CA LEU A 143 3.63 7.37 -14.49
C LEU A 143 2.78 7.02 -13.28
N GLY A 144 3.40 6.68 -12.15
CA GLY A 144 2.69 6.26 -10.93
C GLY A 144 2.12 4.86 -11.03
N THR A 145 2.77 3.97 -11.80
CA THR A 145 2.33 2.58 -11.97
C THR A 145 2.40 1.82 -10.64
N ASN A 146 1.26 1.36 -10.12
CA ASN A 146 1.22 0.49 -8.94
C ASN A 146 1.62 -0.95 -9.33
N ILE A 147 2.66 -1.46 -8.67
CA ILE A 147 3.22 -2.81 -8.87
C ILE A 147 3.07 -3.68 -7.61
N ALA A 148 2.25 -3.27 -6.65
CA ALA A 148 1.97 -4.05 -5.45
C ALA A 148 1.24 -5.36 -5.79
N VAL A 149 1.71 -6.45 -5.21
CA VAL A 149 1.06 -7.76 -5.21
C VAL A 149 0.52 -8.01 -3.81
N PRO A 150 -0.73 -8.48 -3.66
CA PRO A 150 -1.27 -8.87 -2.36
C PRO A 150 -0.47 -10.05 -1.80
N ASP A 151 0.33 -9.76 -0.80
CA ASP A 151 1.15 -10.73 -0.06
C ASP A 151 1.62 -10.05 1.25
N GLY A 152 1.97 -10.84 2.27
CA GLY A 152 2.50 -10.36 3.54
C GLY A 152 1.55 -10.47 4.72
N GLU A 153 1.29 -11.69 5.17
CA GLU A 153 0.67 -11.98 6.47
C GLU A 153 1.71 -12.45 7.51
N ALA A 154 1.42 -12.24 8.78
CA ALA A 154 2.21 -12.80 9.87
C ALA A 154 1.33 -13.25 11.04
N SER A 155 1.74 -14.31 11.74
CA SER A 155 0.99 -14.86 12.88
C SER A 155 1.89 -15.23 14.05
N PHE A 156 1.48 -14.81 15.25
CA PHE A 156 2.27 -14.96 16.47
C PHE A 156 1.44 -15.56 17.61
N VAL A 157 2.10 -16.37 18.45
CA VAL A 157 1.49 -17.01 19.62
C VAL A 157 1.87 -16.28 20.90
N LEU A 158 0.89 -15.82 21.65
CA LEU A 158 1.08 -15.00 22.85
C LEU A 158 0.77 -15.84 24.09
N LYS A 159 1.75 -15.97 24.99
CA LYS A 159 1.73 -16.92 26.11
C LYS A 159 1.84 -16.22 27.47
N SER A 160 1.37 -16.89 28.53
CA SER A 160 1.70 -16.52 29.91
C SER A 160 3.19 -16.75 30.16
N LYS A 161 3.84 -15.88 30.94
CA LYS A 161 5.16 -16.23 31.49
C LYS A 161 5.06 -17.49 32.35
N PRO A 162 6.02 -18.41 32.27
CA PRO A 162 6.06 -19.56 33.17
C PRO A 162 6.22 -19.04 34.61
N VAL A 163 5.29 -19.41 35.48
CA VAL A 163 5.45 -19.21 36.92
C VAL A 163 6.44 -20.29 37.37
N TYR A 164 7.67 -19.89 37.69
CA TYR A 164 8.60 -20.81 38.36
C TYR A 164 8.01 -21.07 39.75
N SER A 165 7.41 -22.25 39.94
CA SER A 165 7.06 -22.73 41.27
C SER A 165 8.39 -23.01 41.98
N PRO A 166 8.62 -22.49 43.20
CA PRO A 166 9.80 -22.86 43.95
C PRO A 166 9.78 -24.38 44.13
N GLU A 167 10.83 -24.99 43.57
CA GLU A 167 11.17 -26.40 43.65
C GLU A 167 10.88 -26.91 45.07
N SER A 168 9.91 -27.81 45.20
CA SER A 168 9.73 -28.56 46.42
C SER A 168 11.02 -29.33 46.64
N VAL A 169 11.77 -28.95 47.68
CA VAL A 169 12.92 -29.70 48.15
C VAL A 169 12.44 -31.12 48.46
N GLU A 170 12.71 -32.04 47.55
CA GLU A 170 12.52 -33.47 47.76
C GLU A 170 13.67 -33.96 48.64
N ILE A 171 13.48 -33.90 49.97
CA ILE A 171 14.30 -34.69 50.89
C ILE A 171 13.80 -36.13 50.79
N THR A 172 14.46 -36.94 49.95
CA THR A 172 14.35 -38.40 50.06
C THR A 172 15.76 -38.98 50.09
N GLY A 173 16.30 -39.11 51.30
CA GLY A 173 17.33 -40.09 51.59
C GLY A 173 16.68 -41.48 51.66
N GLY A 174 17.18 -42.43 50.87
CA GLY A 174 16.77 -43.83 50.96
C GLY A 174 17.31 -44.67 49.80
N LYS A 175 18.33 -45.49 50.08
CA LYS A 175 18.91 -46.53 49.22
C LYS A 175 17.87 -47.50 48.63
N GLN A 176 18.07 -47.91 47.37
CA GLN A 176 17.99 -49.29 46.83
C GLN A 176 18.27 -49.21 45.31
N GLU A 177 19.44 -49.63 44.82
CA GLU A 177 19.87 -51.00 44.44
C GLU A 177 19.48 -51.41 42.99
N LEU A 178 20.51 -51.88 42.28
CA LEU A 178 20.62 -52.27 40.88
C LEU A 178 19.51 -53.21 40.39
N SER A 179 19.00 -52.96 39.17
CA SER A 179 18.72 -54.04 38.23
C SER A 179 18.70 -53.53 36.78
N ALA A 180 19.80 -53.78 36.06
CA ALA A 180 19.88 -53.64 34.62
C ALA A 180 19.82 -55.05 34.01
N THR A 181 18.73 -55.35 33.30
CA THR A 181 18.66 -56.49 32.36
C THR A 181 18.40 -55.92 30.98
N SER A 182 19.46 -55.76 30.19
CA SER A 182 19.35 -55.44 28.77
C SER A 182 19.02 -56.71 28.00
N THR A 183 17.88 -56.74 27.32
CA THR A 183 17.62 -57.69 26.22
C THR A 183 17.42 -56.86 24.96
N PRO A 184 18.10 -57.15 23.83
CA PRO A 184 17.95 -56.35 22.61
C PRO A 184 16.55 -56.55 22.02
N PRO A 185 15.92 -55.50 21.43
CA PRO A 185 14.62 -55.64 20.80
C PRO A 185 14.74 -56.40 19.47
N ILE A 186 13.87 -57.40 19.30
CA ILE A 186 13.64 -58.10 18.04
C ILE A 186 12.95 -57.14 17.06
N ILE A 187 13.58 -56.86 15.92
CA ILE A 187 12.98 -56.10 14.82
C ILE A 187 12.14 -57.07 13.97
N ILE A 188 10.82 -57.02 14.14
CA ILE A 188 9.88 -57.68 13.24
C ILE A 188 9.63 -56.73 12.08
N VAL A 189 10.22 -57.01 10.92
CA VAL A 189 9.89 -56.31 9.67
C VAL A 189 8.51 -56.76 9.22
N ARG A 190 7.50 -55.92 9.46
CA ARG A 190 6.15 -56.12 8.93
C ARG A 190 6.11 -55.59 7.51
N GLU A 191 5.81 -56.44 6.55
CA GLU A 191 5.60 -56.02 5.16
C GLU A 191 4.33 -55.17 5.06
N VAL A 192 4.52 -53.88 4.79
CA VAL A 192 3.44 -52.90 4.67
C VAL A 192 2.80 -53.07 3.30
N ARG A 193 1.62 -53.69 3.25
CA ARG A 193 0.75 -53.61 2.07
C ARG A 193 0.29 -52.15 1.89
N PRO A 194 0.35 -51.57 0.69
CA PRO A 194 -0.17 -50.22 0.47
C PRO A 194 -1.69 -50.22 0.71
N GLU A 195 -2.12 -49.42 1.68
CA GLU A 195 -3.52 -49.11 1.93
C GLU A 195 -4.08 -48.37 0.70
N PRO A 196 -5.31 -48.69 0.24
CA PRO A 196 -5.94 -47.93 -0.84
C PRO A 196 -6.05 -46.45 -0.44
N PRO A 197 -5.93 -45.51 -1.40
CA PRO A 197 -5.92 -44.09 -1.11
C PRO A 197 -7.18 -43.69 -0.35
N SER A 198 -7.03 -43.16 0.86
CA SER A 198 -8.15 -42.66 1.65
C SER A 198 -8.56 -41.27 1.17
N GLY A 199 -9.88 -41.02 1.14
CA GLY A 199 -10.48 -39.73 0.74
C GLY A 199 -11.33 -39.81 -0.54
N ILE A 200 -11.73 -38.64 -1.04
CA ILE A 200 -12.67 -38.48 -2.17
C ILE A 200 -12.14 -39.16 -3.45
N LEU A 201 -10.81 -39.23 -3.62
CA LEU A 201 -10.16 -39.90 -4.75
C LEU A 201 -10.25 -41.43 -4.68
N GLY A 202 -10.24 -42.02 -3.47
CA GLY A 202 -10.43 -43.46 -3.29
C GLY A 202 -11.86 -43.91 -3.53
N LEU A 203 -12.84 -43.08 -3.13
CA LEU A 203 -14.26 -43.32 -3.40
C LEU A 203 -14.56 -43.34 -4.90
N TRP A 204 -13.90 -42.46 -5.67
CA TRP A 204 -14.02 -42.48 -7.13
C TRP A 204 -13.68 -43.85 -7.69
N GLU A 205 -12.60 -44.50 -7.24
CA GLU A 205 -12.19 -45.79 -7.80
C GLU A 205 -13.15 -46.93 -7.52
N VAL A 206 -13.91 -46.86 -6.42
CA VAL A 206 -14.91 -47.88 -6.02
C VAL A 206 -16.22 -47.75 -6.80
N LEU A 207 -16.48 -46.60 -7.45
CA LEU A 207 -17.75 -46.38 -8.14
C LEU A 207 -17.86 -47.22 -9.44
N PRO A 208 -19.04 -47.80 -9.71
CA PRO A 208 -19.35 -48.38 -11.00
C PRO A 208 -19.08 -47.42 -12.16
N THR A 209 -18.58 -47.95 -13.28
CA THR A 209 -18.20 -47.16 -14.47
C THR A 209 -19.33 -46.29 -15.00
N TRP A 210 -20.58 -46.77 -14.94
CA TRP A 210 -21.74 -45.99 -15.38
C TRP A 210 -21.99 -44.74 -14.52
N ILE A 211 -21.68 -44.79 -13.22
CA ILE A 211 -21.77 -43.61 -12.34
C ILE A 211 -20.66 -42.62 -12.68
N LYS A 212 -19.42 -43.09 -12.86
CA LYS A 212 -18.28 -42.25 -13.27
C LYS A 212 -18.60 -41.47 -14.55
N THR A 213 -19.15 -42.13 -15.55
CA THR A 213 -19.52 -41.50 -16.83
C THR A 213 -20.61 -40.44 -16.67
N ILE A 214 -21.64 -40.69 -15.84
CA ILE A 214 -22.71 -39.73 -15.60
C ILE A 214 -22.18 -38.49 -14.87
N THR A 215 -21.35 -38.68 -13.86
CA THR A 215 -20.75 -37.56 -13.12
C THR A 215 -19.84 -36.70 -14.00
N LEU A 216 -19.01 -37.31 -14.87
CA LEU A 216 -18.18 -36.56 -15.81
C LEU A 216 -19.02 -35.80 -16.84
N ALA A 217 -20.10 -36.40 -17.34
CA ALA A 217 -21.03 -35.75 -18.24
C ALA A 217 -21.73 -34.54 -17.59
N LEU A 218 -22.16 -34.68 -16.33
CA LEU A 218 -22.78 -33.58 -15.57
C LEU A 218 -21.81 -32.44 -15.29
N VAL A 219 -20.57 -32.74 -14.90
CA VAL A 219 -19.53 -31.73 -14.70
C VAL A 219 -19.22 -31.01 -16.01
N GLY A 220 -19.07 -31.76 -17.11
CA GLY A 220 -18.90 -31.19 -18.45
C GLY A 220 -20.04 -30.24 -18.83
N LEU A 221 -21.30 -30.67 -18.66
CA LEU A 221 -22.46 -29.84 -18.92
C LEU A 221 -22.49 -28.57 -18.04
N ALA A 222 -22.18 -28.69 -16.76
CA ALA A 222 -22.11 -27.57 -15.84
C ALA A 222 -21.05 -26.53 -16.25
N THR A 223 -19.87 -27.00 -16.69
CA THR A 223 -18.81 -26.10 -17.18
C THR A 223 -19.21 -25.36 -18.46
N ILE A 224 -19.93 -26.03 -19.36
CA ILE A 224 -20.45 -25.40 -20.59
C ILE A 224 -21.50 -24.33 -20.25
N LEU A 225 -22.43 -24.65 -19.35
CA LEU A 225 -23.44 -23.69 -18.89
C LEU A 225 -22.81 -22.48 -18.21
N LEU A 226 -21.81 -22.68 -17.34
CA LEU A 226 -21.09 -21.58 -16.69
C LEU A 226 -20.37 -20.69 -17.72
N GLY A 227 -19.75 -21.30 -18.74
CA GLY A 227 -19.13 -20.56 -19.84
C GLY A 227 -20.12 -19.69 -20.61
N LEU A 228 -21.31 -20.20 -20.91
CA LEU A 228 -22.37 -19.44 -21.57
C LEU A 228 -22.85 -18.24 -20.73
N VAL A 229 -22.95 -18.39 -19.41
CA VAL A 229 -23.30 -17.30 -18.50
C VAL A 229 -22.24 -16.20 -18.52
N ILE A 230 -20.95 -16.56 -18.46
CA ILE A 230 -19.85 -15.58 -18.50
C ILE A 230 -19.84 -14.82 -19.83
N ILE A 231 -20.04 -15.52 -20.96
CA ILE A 231 -20.12 -14.88 -22.29
C ILE A 231 -21.31 -13.91 -22.35
N SER A 232 -22.47 -14.31 -21.82
CA SER A 232 -23.66 -13.46 -21.75
C SER A 232 -23.40 -12.17 -20.95
N LEU A 233 -22.77 -12.28 -19.77
CA LEU A 233 -22.39 -11.12 -18.95
C LEU A 233 -21.41 -10.20 -19.68
N GLY A 234 -20.42 -10.77 -20.39
CA GLY A 234 -19.48 -10.00 -21.20
C GLY A 234 -20.16 -9.18 -22.30
N ILE A 235 -21.14 -9.77 -22.98
CA ILE A 235 -21.93 -9.08 -24.01
C ILE A 235 -22.74 -7.92 -23.40
N ILE A 236 -23.35 -8.14 -22.22
CA ILE A 236 -24.11 -7.08 -21.51
C ILE A 236 -23.20 -5.91 -21.15
N VAL A 237 -22.01 -6.18 -20.61
CA VAL A 237 -21.02 -5.13 -20.29
C VAL A 237 -20.58 -4.38 -21.54
N LEU A 238 -20.36 -5.08 -22.66
CA LEU A 238 -19.95 -4.46 -23.92
C LEU A 238 -21.04 -3.54 -24.48
N ILE A 239 -22.31 -3.96 -24.44
CA ILE A 239 -23.46 -3.13 -24.81
C ILE A 239 -23.57 -1.91 -23.88
N TRP A 240 -23.37 -2.11 -22.58
CA TRP A 240 -23.39 -1.02 -21.60
C TRP A 240 -22.28 0.00 -21.87
N LEU A 241 -21.05 -0.46 -22.12
CA LEU A 241 -19.90 0.39 -22.44
C LEU A 241 -20.12 1.16 -23.75
N TRP A 242 -20.64 0.49 -24.79
CA TRP A 242 -20.98 1.10 -26.06
C TRP A 242 -22.05 2.19 -25.89
N SER A 243 -23.11 1.89 -25.15
CA SER A 243 -24.19 2.84 -24.82
C SER A 243 -23.67 4.03 -24.00
N TYR A 244 -22.77 3.78 -23.04
CA TYR A 244 -22.12 4.81 -22.23
C TYR A 244 -21.30 5.79 -23.08
N ILE A 245 -20.49 5.25 -23.99
CA ILE A 245 -19.68 6.03 -24.94
C ILE A 245 -20.59 6.84 -25.89
N TRP A 246 -21.62 6.21 -26.44
CA TRP A 246 -22.57 6.87 -27.35
C TRP A 246 -23.34 8.00 -26.67
N ARG A 247 -23.77 7.81 -25.42
CA ARG A 247 -24.47 8.84 -24.64
C ARG A 247 -23.58 10.06 -24.33
N ARG A 248 -22.25 9.87 -24.31
CA ARG A 248 -21.26 10.94 -24.11
C ARG A 248 -20.77 11.59 -25.40
N ARG A 249 -21.19 11.10 -26.57
CA ARG A 249 -20.80 11.61 -27.90
C ARG A 249 -21.05 13.12 -28.06
N ASN A 250 -22.18 13.64 -27.55
CA ASN A 250 -22.55 15.05 -27.71
C ASN A 250 -21.59 16.01 -26.98
N ILE A 251 -20.89 15.55 -25.93
CA ILE A 251 -19.87 16.33 -25.21
C ILE A 251 -18.54 16.32 -25.98
N ILE A 252 -18.22 15.19 -26.63
CA ILE A 252 -16.97 14.99 -27.38
C ILE A 252 -17.00 15.76 -28.71
N GLU A 253 -18.15 15.83 -29.38
CA GLU A 253 -18.31 16.63 -30.61
C GLU A 253 -18.17 18.14 -30.34
N GLY A 254 -18.66 18.64 -29.20
CA GLY A 254 -18.45 20.03 -28.79
C GLY A 254 -16.98 20.37 -28.50
N TRP A 255 -16.22 19.42 -27.97
CA TRP A 255 -14.80 19.58 -27.66
C TRP A 255 -13.92 19.56 -28.92
N LEU A 256 -14.22 18.69 -29.89
CA LEU A 256 -13.48 18.59 -31.16
C LEU A 256 -13.66 19.81 -32.07
N VAL A 257 -14.85 20.42 -32.10
CA VAL A 257 -15.11 21.64 -32.91
C VAL A 257 -14.50 22.91 -32.28
N SER A 258 -14.22 22.89 -30.97
CA SER A 258 -13.63 24.02 -30.24
C SER A 258 -12.09 24.05 -30.25
N PHE A 259 -11.46 22.94 -30.65
CA PHE A 259 -10.02 22.75 -30.64
C PHE A 259 -9.21 23.73 -31.53
N PRO A 260 -9.68 24.22 -32.70
CA PRO A 260 -8.90 25.15 -33.54
C PRO A 260 -8.93 26.63 -33.09
N ARG A 261 -9.94 27.06 -32.32
CA ARG A 261 -10.11 28.49 -31.96
C ARG A 261 -9.28 28.89 -30.72
N ALA A 262 -9.11 27.98 -29.77
CA ALA A 262 -8.33 28.21 -28.56
C ALA A 262 -6.82 28.36 -28.85
N VAL A 263 -6.30 27.64 -29.85
CA VAL A 263 -4.88 27.66 -30.22
C VAL A 263 -4.47 28.98 -30.90
N ASN A 264 -5.33 29.55 -31.74
CA ASN A 264 -5.03 30.81 -32.45
C ASN A 264 -4.98 32.04 -31.53
N HIS A 265 -5.68 32.03 -30.40
CA HIS A 265 -5.62 33.13 -29.44
C HIS A 265 -4.35 33.09 -28.59
N PHE A 266 -3.84 31.88 -28.33
CA PHE A 266 -2.63 31.66 -27.56
C PHE A 266 -1.37 32.02 -28.37
N THR A 267 -1.29 31.60 -29.63
CA THR A 267 -0.12 31.86 -30.49
C THR A 267 0.09 33.35 -30.79
N ARG A 268 -1.00 34.12 -30.94
CA ARG A 268 -0.91 35.59 -31.15
C ARG A 268 -0.38 36.34 -29.93
N ARG A 269 -0.70 35.91 -28.70
CA ARG A 269 -0.18 36.52 -27.47
C ARG A 269 1.30 36.19 -27.25
N VAL A 270 1.71 34.97 -27.58
CA VAL A 270 3.12 34.53 -27.49
C VAL A 270 3.99 35.29 -28.49
N LEU A 271 3.51 35.53 -29.73
CA LEU A 271 4.30 36.19 -30.77
C LEU A 271 4.60 37.67 -30.47
N VAL A 272 3.66 38.39 -29.83
CA VAL A 272 3.84 39.80 -29.45
C VAL A 272 4.83 39.93 -28.29
N PHE A 273 4.84 38.98 -27.37
CA PHE A 273 5.77 38.94 -26.24
C PHE A 273 7.23 38.68 -26.70
N ILE A 274 7.41 37.79 -27.68
CA ILE A 274 8.73 37.47 -28.24
C ILE A 274 9.31 38.68 -29.00
N ARG A 275 8.50 39.44 -29.73
CA ARG A 275 8.96 40.62 -30.49
C ARG A 275 9.35 41.81 -29.60
N GLY A 276 8.78 41.89 -28.39
CA GLY A 276 9.17 42.89 -27.38
C GLY A 276 10.51 42.56 -26.71
N ALA A 277 10.72 41.29 -26.35
CA ALA A 277 11.96 40.84 -25.70
C ALA A 277 13.21 40.96 -26.59
N GLU A 278 13.07 40.85 -27.92
CA GLU A 278 14.21 40.89 -28.84
C GLU A 278 14.87 42.29 -28.96
N LYS A 279 14.12 43.37 -28.71
CA LYS A 279 14.63 44.76 -28.80
C LYS A 279 15.40 45.22 -27.57
N GLU A 280 15.11 44.68 -26.39
CA GLU A 280 15.81 45.05 -25.14
C GLU A 280 17.08 44.20 -24.92
N ILE A 281 17.07 42.94 -25.35
CA ILE A 281 18.18 42.01 -25.14
C ILE A 281 19.42 42.34 -26.00
N LYS A 282 19.25 43.00 -27.16
CA LYS A 282 20.37 43.38 -28.04
C LYS A 282 21.23 44.54 -27.50
N GLY A 283 20.71 45.34 -26.56
CA GLY A 283 21.47 46.43 -25.93
C GLY A 283 22.46 45.93 -24.89
N ASP A 284 22.02 45.00 -24.03
CA ASP A 284 22.78 44.55 -22.86
C ASP A 284 23.84 43.48 -23.18
N LEU A 285 23.68 42.72 -24.27
CA LEU A 285 24.68 41.72 -24.69
C LEU A 285 25.94 42.33 -25.32
N LYS A 286 25.93 43.60 -25.74
CA LYS A 286 27.10 44.24 -26.37
C LYS A 286 28.22 44.58 -25.39
N TYR A 287 27.92 44.65 -24.08
CA TYR A 287 28.88 45.02 -23.03
C TYR A 287 29.29 43.86 -22.11
N SER A 288 28.57 42.73 -22.12
CA SER A 288 28.84 41.59 -21.23
C SER A 288 29.86 40.60 -21.78
N ILE A 289 30.00 40.50 -23.10
CA ILE A 289 30.86 39.48 -23.75
C ILE A 289 32.36 39.66 -23.48
N PRO A 290 32.94 40.89 -23.45
CA PRO A 290 34.36 41.04 -23.15
C PRO A 290 34.72 40.62 -21.70
N ARG A 291 33.82 40.86 -20.73
CA ARG A 291 34.04 40.55 -19.31
C ARG A 291 33.96 39.05 -19.02
N VAL A 292 33.18 38.29 -19.80
CA VAL A 292 33.10 36.82 -19.67
C VAL A 292 34.39 36.15 -20.14
N LYS A 293 35.09 36.73 -21.13
CA LYS A 293 36.36 36.18 -21.63
C LYS A 293 37.48 36.28 -20.59
N ASP A 294 37.49 37.34 -19.79
CA ASP A 294 38.47 37.53 -18.72
C ASP A 294 38.16 36.65 -17.50
N ILE A 295 36.88 36.38 -17.22
CA ILE A 295 36.42 35.49 -16.13
C ILE A 295 36.72 34.02 -16.43
N VAL A 296 36.59 33.58 -17.69
CA VAL A 296 36.89 32.19 -18.11
C VAL A 296 38.39 31.88 -18.06
N LYS A 297 39.25 32.90 -18.11
CA LYS A 297 40.70 32.71 -18.02
C LYS A 297 41.21 32.55 -16.57
N GLU A 298 40.40 32.89 -15.57
CA GLU A 298 40.80 32.92 -14.14
C GLU A 298 40.18 31.78 -13.30
N ALA A 299 39.12 31.11 -13.74
CA ALA A 299 38.32 30.19 -12.88
C ALA A 299 38.66 28.69 -13.06
N GLY A 300 39.84 28.28 -12.58
CA GLY A 300 40.24 26.88 -12.43
C GLY A 300 39.87 26.21 -11.09
N ARG A 301 38.83 26.63 -10.34
CA ARG A 301 38.37 25.96 -9.10
C ARG A 301 36.86 26.14 -8.84
N GLU A 302 36.20 25.05 -8.42
CA GLU A 302 34.76 24.93 -8.09
C GLU A 302 34.32 25.66 -6.80
N PRO A 303 33.01 25.98 -6.61
CA PRO A 303 32.53 26.78 -5.47
C PRO A 303 32.51 26.00 -4.13
N PRO A 304 32.77 26.67 -2.99
CA PRO A 304 32.88 26.00 -1.69
C PRO A 304 31.53 25.59 -1.09
N LEU A 305 31.52 24.43 -0.42
CA LEU A 305 30.39 23.75 0.26
C LEU A 305 29.45 24.71 1.04
N LYS A 306 29.99 25.78 1.60
CA LYS A 306 29.26 26.78 2.37
C LYS A 306 28.17 27.50 1.55
N GLN A 307 28.36 27.67 0.23
CA GLN A 307 27.36 28.29 -0.66
C GLN A 307 26.19 27.33 -0.93
N LEU A 308 26.49 26.04 -1.15
CA LEU A 308 25.49 25.00 -1.38
C LEU A 308 24.61 24.76 -0.15
N VAL A 309 25.22 24.74 1.04
CA VAL A 309 24.48 24.61 2.31
C VAL A 309 23.57 25.82 2.54
N LYS A 310 24.02 27.03 2.19
CA LYS A 310 23.22 28.25 2.34
C LYS A 310 22.01 28.26 1.40
N ASP A 311 22.15 27.81 0.16
CA ASP A 311 21.06 27.75 -0.81
C ASP A 311 20.04 26.65 -0.48
N TYR A 312 20.50 25.53 0.10
CA TYR A 312 19.61 24.46 0.58
C TYR A 312 18.70 24.93 1.74
N PHE A 313 19.25 25.55 2.78
CA PHE A 313 18.45 26.05 3.90
C PHE A 313 17.53 27.23 3.52
N SER A 314 17.93 28.04 2.53
CA SER A 314 17.06 29.08 1.94
C SER A 314 15.81 28.49 1.29
N SER A 315 15.95 27.34 0.64
CA SER A 315 14.86 26.62 -0.03
C SER A 315 13.87 26.03 0.98
N ILE A 316 14.36 25.41 2.05
CA ILE A 316 13.54 24.86 3.15
C ILE A 316 12.75 25.97 3.87
N ARG A 317 13.38 27.12 4.13
CA ARG A 317 12.71 28.25 4.79
C ARG A 317 11.54 28.80 3.95
N LYS A 318 11.64 28.81 2.62
CA LYS A 318 10.55 29.25 1.72
C LYS A 318 9.36 28.28 1.74
N ILE A 319 9.60 26.98 1.91
CA ILE A 319 8.56 25.95 1.99
C ILE A 319 7.81 26.04 3.32
N ILE A 320 8.53 26.16 4.43
CA ILE A 320 7.94 26.34 5.77
C ILE A 320 7.07 27.60 5.81
N LYS A 321 7.55 28.72 5.24
CA LYS A 321 6.80 29.97 5.21
C LYS A 321 5.48 29.87 4.45
N ARG A 322 5.39 29.04 3.41
CA ARG A 322 4.16 28.80 2.63
C ARG A 322 3.16 27.87 3.34
N PHE A 323 3.65 27.00 4.22
CA PHE A 323 2.82 26.03 4.93
C PHE A 323 2.06 26.69 6.09
N PHE A 324 2.72 27.57 6.85
CA PHE A 324 2.09 28.26 7.98
C PHE A 324 1.14 29.40 7.56
N THR A 325 1.40 30.08 6.44
CA THR A 325 0.50 31.15 5.94
C THR A 325 -0.83 30.65 5.38
N LYS A 326 -0.96 29.34 5.07
CA LYS A 326 -2.23 28.76 4.57
C LYS A 326 -3.14 28.23 5.68
N ASN A 327 -2.63 28.09 6.91
CA ASN A 327 -3.39 27.56 8.05
C ASN A 327 -4.06 28.65 8.92
N GLU A 328 -3.62 29.92 8.85
CA GLU A 328 -4.26 31.03 9.59
C GLU A 328 -5.64 31.41 9.00
N SER A 329 -5.83 31.30 7.69
CA SER A 329 -7.10 31.69 7.04
C SER A 329 -8.29 30.78 7.36
N TRP A 330 -8.05 29.55 7.83
CA TRP A 330 -9.11 28.61 8.22
C TRP A 330 -9.57 28.78 9.68
N GLN A 331 -8.78 29.46 10.53
CA GLN A 331 -9.18 29.72 11.91
C GLN A 331 -10.02 31.00 12.03
N GLU A 332 -9.78 32.01 11.20
CA GLU A 332 -10.52 33.27 11.23
C GLU A 332 -11.97 33.10 10.73
N SER A 333 -12.21 32.25 9.72
CA SER A 333 -13.57 31.99 9.22
C SER A 333 -14.45 31.19 10.18
N VAL A 334 -13.85 30.38 11.06
CA VAL A 334 -14.60 29.56 12.05
C VAL A 334 -14.94 30.36 13.30
N LEU A 335 -14.12 31.37 13.64
CA LEU A 335 -14.36 32.23 14.81
C LEU A 335 -15.41 33.33 14.52
N ASP A 336 -15.51 33.80 13.27
CA ASP A 336 -16.55 34.76 12.87
C ASP A 336 -17.97 34.15 12.87
N ASP A 337 -18.11 32.87 12.50
CA ASP A 337 -19.39 32.16 12.53
C ASP A 337 -19.89 31.91 13.96
N ILE A 338 -18.97 31.72 14.93
CA ILE A 338 -19.31 31.53 16.35
C ILE A 338 -19.63 32.87 17.03
N SER A 339 -19.02 33.98 16.61
CA SER A 339 -19.29 35.32 17.16
C SER A 339 -20.66 35.88 16.76
N ASN A 340 -21.24 35.42 15.64
CA ASN A 340 -22.48 35.98 15.08
C ASN A 340 -23.76 35.19 15.43
N SER A 341 -23.67 34.04 16.09
CA SER A 341 -24.86 33.34 16.61
C SER A 341 -25.27 33.90 17.97
N LYS A 342 -26.16 34.91 17.99
CA LYS A 342 -26.83 35.36 19.21
C LYS A 342 -27.67 34.21 19.80
N THR A 343 -27.27 33.72 20.97
CA THR A 343 -28.12 32.92 21.86
C THR A 343 -29.30 33.76 22.36
N PRO A 344 -30.53 33.21 22.47
CA PRO A 344 -31.68 33.97 23.00
C PRO A 344 -31.49 34.31 24.49
N ASP A 345 -31.96 35.50 24.87
CA ASP A 345 -31.91 36.05 26.23
C ASP A 345 -32.72 35.20 27.23
N PRO A 346 -32.15 34.75 28.37
CA PRO A 346 -32.84 33.90 29.34
C PRO A 346 -33.99 34.58 30.09
N LYS A 347 -34.22 35.89 29.93
CA LYS A 347 -35.31 36.61 30.63
C LYS A 347 -36.65 36.60 29.90
N ARG A 348 -36.73 36.00 28.71
CA ARG A 348 -38.00 35.88 27.96
C ARG A 348 -38.70 34.53 28.13
N SER A 349 -38.12 33.60 28.87
CA SER A 349 -38.70 32.27 29.12
C SER A 349 -39.52 32.16 30.40
N GLU A 350 -39.44 33.15 31.32
CA GLU A 350 -40.28 33.15 32.53
C GLU A 350 -41.65 33.82 32.30
N ASP A 351 -41.74 34.80 31.40
CA ASP A 351 -43.02 35.44 31.04
C ASP A 351 -43.95 34.55 30.19
N ILE A 352 -43.40 33.56 29.47
CA ILE A 352 -44.20 32.63 28.65
C ILE A 352 -44.83 31.52 29.52
N ILE A 353 -44.30 31.25 30.71
CA ILE A 353 -44.82 30.21 31.61
C ILE A 353 -45.94 30.76 32.52
N GLN A 354 -46.04 32.08 32.72
CA GLN A 354 -47.14 32.68 33.49
C GLN A 354 -48.37 33.05 32.65
N GLU A 355 -48.27 33.18 31.32
CA GLU A 355 -49.43 33.43 30.44
C GLU A 355 -50.18 32.15 30.03
N GLU A 356 -49.64 30.94 30.29
CA GLU A 356 -50.31 29.65 29.98
C GLU A 356 -51.08 29.02 31.15
N GLU A 357 -50.95 29.53 32.38
CA GLU A 357 -51.73 29.06 33.55
C GLU A 357 -53.03 29.87 33.81
N GLU A 358 -53.29 30.95 33.06
CA GLU A 358 -54.53 31.74 33.21
C GLU A 358 -55.60 31.43 32.12
N GLN A 359 -55.38 30.40 31.29
CA GLN A 359 -56.36 29.91 30.30
C GLN A 359 -56.69 28.41 30.40
N LEU A 360 -56.57 27.81 31.59
CA LEU A 360 -57.14 26.49 31.91
C LEU A 360 -57.98 26.49 33.18
#